data_AF-M3JFQ7-F1
#
_entry.id   AF-M3JFQ7-F1
#
_cell.length_a   1.000
_cell.length_b   1.000
_cell.length_c   1.000
_cell.angle_alpha   90.00
_cell.angle_beta   90.00
_cell.angle_gamma   90.00
#
_symmetry.space_group_name_H-M   'P 1'
#
loop_
_entity.id
_entity.type
_entity.pdbx_description
1 polymer ?
#
loop_
_entity_poly.entity_id
_entity_poly.type
_entity_poly.pdbx_seq_one_letter_code
_entity_poly.pdbx_strand_id
1 'polypeptide(L)'
;MKSELDTVLGDYESVTARDFEFIAGLTGSGTITNKAGKAALDRVGKKSSDLTSKAILDDKLNYVFGKATGNQHNIQRSQSMQMELRKIGINDTPAFREYLSNHLNSVLHDSDSIIKIEKRSYIAKELLNKPTIEYTATVRESFLMGPMGGVKIESVWNGNKLLKIIAKGGK
;
A
#
# COMPACT_ATOMS: atom_id res chain seq x y z
N MET A 1 23.56 17.60 9.28
CA MET A 1 23.04 16.41 10.00
C MET A 1 21.98 15.78 9.12
N LYS A 2 22.22 14.58 8.57
CA LYS A 2 21.19 13.80 7.90
C LYS A 2 20.18 13.39 8.96
N SER A 3 18.92 13.77 8.79
CA SER A 3 17.86 13.37 9.70
C SER A 3 17.72 11.84 9.66
N GLU A 4 17.32 11.20 10.75
CA GLU A 4 17.07 9.75 10.78
C GLU A 4 16.03 9.28 9.74
N LEU A 5 15.30 10.21 9.11
CA LEU A 5 14.41 10.03 7.98
C LEU A 5 15.14 9.76 6.64
N ASP A 6 16.33 10.35 6.42
CA ASP A 6 17.13 10.11 5.20
C ASP A 6 17.72 8.69 5.19
N THR A 7 18.05 8.13 6.36
CA THR A 7 18.53 6.75 6.49
C THR A 7 17.41 5.72 6.27
N VAL A 8 16.15 6.11 6.46
CA VAL A 8 14.98 5.24 6.26
C VAL A 8 14.61 5.10 4.78
N LEU A 9 15.05 6.02 3.92
CA LEU A 9 14.70 6.10 2.50
C LEU A 9 15.87 5.81 1.54
N GLY A 10 17.07 5.56 2.07
CA GLY A 10 18.32 5.61 1.31
C GLY A 10 18.42 4.73 0.06
N ASP A 11 17.74 3.58 -0.01
CA ASP A 11 18.08 2.55 -1.01
C ASP A 11 16.88 1.91 -1.74
N TYR A 12 15.68 2.53 -1.77
CA TYR A 12 14.60 1.99 -2.62
C TYR A 12 14.72 2.52 -4.06
N GLU A 13 15.79 2.14 -4.75
CA GLU A 13 15.85 2.19 -6.20
C GLU A 13 15.08 1.00 -6.76
N SER A 14 13.82 1.24 -7.14
CA SER A 14 13.16 0.63 -8.31
C SER A 14 11.66 0.91 -8.29
N VAL A 15 11.29 2.16 -8.59
CA VAL A 15 10.08 2.36 -9.38
C VAL A 15 10.48 1.92 -10.79
N THR A 16 10.29 0.64 -11.11
CA THR A 16 10.54 0.18 -12.48
C THR A 16 9.48 0.80 -13.39
N ALA A 17 9.85 1.08 -14.64
CA ALA A 17 9.07 1.82 -15.63
C ALA A 17 7.67 1.25 -15.97
N ARG A 18 7.19 0.22 -15.27
CA ARG A 18 5.84 -0.32 -15.37
C ARG A 18 4.79 0.42 -14.52
N ASP A 19 5.21 1.31 -13.62
CA ASP A 19 4.31 2.08 -12.76
C ASP A 19 3.74 3.36 -13.43
N PHE A 20 4.10 3.66 -14.68
CA PHE A 20 3.66 4.86 -15.40
C PHE A 20 2.36 4.72 -16.19
N GLU A 21 1.80 3.51 -16.37
CA GLU A 21 0.63 3.32 -17.24
C GLU A 21 -0.73 3.67 -16.59
N PHE A 22 -0.80 3.95 -15.28
CA PHE A 22 -2.09 4.16 -14.62
C PHE A 22 -2.63 5.62 -14.67
N ILE A 23 -1.82 6.62 -15.04
CA ILE A 23 -2.26 8.03 -14.99
C ILE A 23 -2.91 8.51 -16.31
N ALA A 24 -2.76 7.78 -17.42
CA ALA A 24 -3.30 8.21 -18.73
C ALA A 24 -4.74 7.73 -19.03
N GLY A 25 -5.39 6.97 -18.15
CA GLY A 25 -6.64 6.27 -18.46
C GLY A 25 -7.95 7.04 -18.25
N LEU A 26 -7.94 8.26 -17.70
CA LEU A 26 -9.19 8.91 -17.24
C LEU A 26 -9.44 10.32 -17.80
N THR A 27 -8.86 10.67 -18.95
CA THR A 27 -9.18 11.93 -19.65
C THR A 27 -9.45 11.71 -21.14
N GLY A 28 -10.46 10.91 -21.46
CA GLY A 28 -11.03 10.82 -22.80
C GLY A 28 -12.44 11.41 -22.84
N SER A 29 -12.56 12.73 -22.97
CA SER A 29 -13.81 13.37 -23.39
C SER A 29 -14.12 12.93 -24.82
N GLY A 30 -15.19 12.17 -25.01
CA GLY A 30 -15.60 11.66 -26.32
C GLY A 30 -17.09 11.31 -26.32
N THR A 31 -17.89 12.20 -26.87
CA THR A 31 -19.32 12.04 -27.14
C THR A 31 -19.59 10.82 -28.01
N ILE A 32 -20.45 9.90 -27.57
CA ILE A 32 -21.05 8.88 -28.46
C ILE A 32 -22.55 8.75 -28.17
N THR A 33 -23.35 9.35 -29.05
CA THR A 33 -24.83 9.34 -29.05
C THR A 33 -25.36 8.16 -29.84
N ASN A 34 -25.63 7.01 -29.21
CA ASN A 34 -26.30 5.91 -29.91
C ASN A 34 -27.45 5.37 -29.08
N LYS A 35 -28.64 5.37 -29.69
CA LYS A 35 -29.97 4.92 -29.21
C LYS A 35 -30.05 3.40 -28.93
N ALA A 36 -29.00 2.85 -28.33
CA ALA A 36 -28.90 1.51 -27.75
C ALA A 36 -28.60 1.56 -26.24
N GLY A 37 -28.33 2.76 -25.69
CA GLY A 37 -27.92 2.95 -24.29
C GLY A 37 -29.00 2.66 -23.23
N LYS A 38 -30.29 2.64 -23.58
CA LYS A 38 -31.36 2.42 -22.58
C LYS A 38 -31.53 0.94 -22.19
N ALA A 39 -31.28 0.01 -23.12
CA ALA A 39 -31.43 -1.42 -22.85
C ALA A 39 -30.19 -2.06 -22.17
N ALA A 40 -29.02 -1.42 -22.28
CA ALA A 40 -27.82 -1.83 -21.56
C ALA A 40 -27.82 -1.36 -20.09
N LEU A 41 -28.63 -0.35 -19.75
CA LEU A 41 -28.71 0.20 -18.39
C LEU A 41 -29.49 -0.71 -17.44
N ASP A 42 -30.49 -1.46 -17.91
CA ASP A 42 -31.30 -2.35 -17.06
C ASP A 42 -30.58 -3.66 -16.67
N ARG A 43 -29.47 -4.01 -17.36
CA ARG A 43 -28.58 -5.12 -16.96
C ARG A 43 -27.49 -4.70 -15.94
N VAL A 44 -27.41 -3.41 -15.61
CA VAL A 44 -26.52 -2.83 -14.57
C VAL A 44 -27.15 -2.95 -13.16
N GLY A 45 -28.26 -3.68 -13.01
CA GLY A 45 -28.84 -4.05 -11.71
C GLY A 45 -27.99 -4.99 -10.85
N LYS A 46 -26.78 -5.37 -11.28
CA LYS A 46 -25.81 -6.10 -10.44
C LYS A 46 -24.74 -5.15 -9.93
N LYS A 47 -25.11 -4.44 -8.86
CA LYS A 47 -24.25 -3.91 -7.78
C LYS A 47 -22.93 -3.27 -8.27
N SER A 48 -22.93 -1.95 -8.41
CA SER A 48 -21.73 -1.11 -8.57
C SER A 48 -20.87 -1.08 -7.29
N SER A 49 -20.46 -2.23 -6.75
CA SER A 49 -19.62 -2.30 -5.54
C SER A 49 -18.17 -2.69 -5.83
N ASP A 50 -17.71 -2.71 -7.08
CA ASP A 50 -16.44 -3.37 -7.44
C ASP A 50 -15.54 -2.57 -8.40
N LEU A 51 -15.55 -1.24 -8.27
CA LEU A 51 -14.43 -0.40 -8.74
C LEU A 51 -13.59 0.10 -7.55
N THR A 52 -13.60 -0.62 -6.43
CA THR A 52 -12.72 -0.37 -5.29
C THR A 52 -11.28 -0.69 -5.71
N SER A 53 -10.38 0.27 -5.61
CA SER A 53 -8.99 0.14 -6.07
C SER A 53 -8.23 -0.88 -5.21
N LYS A 54 -7.86 -2.02 -5.80
CA LYS A 54 -7.09 -3.07 -5.10
C LYS A 54 -5.78 -2.50 -4.55
N ALA A 55 -5.44 -2.86 -3.31
CA ALA A 55 -4.16 -2.51 -2.70
C ALA A 55 -2.98 -3.09 -3.49
N ILE A 56 -1.99 -2.23 -3.78
CA ILE A 56 -0.71 -2.59 -4.40
C ILE A 56 0.29 -2.76 -3.26
N LEU A 57 0.66 -4.01 -2.96
CA LEU A 57 1.48 -4.39 -1.81
C LEU A 57 2.93 -4.74 -2.17
N ASP A 58 3.23 -5.06 -3.43
CA ASP A 58 4.55 -5.45 -3.93
C ASP A 58 5.32 -6.39 -2.96
N ASP A 59 6.61 -6.15 -2.74
CA ASP A 59 7.45 -6.88 -1.79
C ASP A 59 7.22 -6.49 -0.32
N LYS A 60 6.22 -5.64 0.01
CA LYS A 60 5.99 -5.25 1.39
C LYS A 60 5.57 -6.43 2.26
N LEU A 61 4.88 -7.42 1.70
CA LEU A 61 4.59 -8.66 2.44
C LEU A 61 5.87 -9.42 2.79
N ASN A 62 6.84 -9.50 1.87
CA ASN A 62 8.14 -10.10 2.17
C ASN A 62 8.85 -9.35 3.30
N TYR A 63 8.81 -8.02 3.29
CA TYR A 63 9.36 -7.20 4.37
C TYR A 63 8.67 -7.47 5.72
N VAL A 64 7.34 -7.54 5.76
CA VAL A 64 6.58 -7.80 6.99
C VAL A 64 6.88 -9.18 7.57
N PHE A 65 7.14 -10.16 6.70
CA PHE A 65 7.48 -11.53 7.07
C PHE A 65 8.99 -11.80 7.23
N GLY A 66 9.81 -10.79 7.47
CA GLY A 66 11.22 -11.00 7.83
C GLY A 66 12.13 -11.36 6.65
N LYS A 67 11.68 -11.18 5.40
CA LYS A 67 12.40 -11.57 4.18
C LYS A 67 13.05 -10.40 3.43
N ALA A 68 13.20 -9.24 4.08
CA ALA A 68 13.95 -8.15 3.48
C ALA A 68 15.42 -8.54 3.26
N THR A 69 16.01 -8.03 2.18
CA THR A 69 17.43 -8.23 1.83
C THR A 69 18.13 -6.87 1.65
N GLY A 70 19.45 -6.88 1.45
CA GLY A 70 20.24 -5.67 1.24
C GLY A 70 20.69 -5.01 2.55
N ASN A 71 20.25 -3.78 2.79
CA ASN A 71 20.71 -2.96 3.92
C ASN A 71 20.43 -3.63 5.28
N GLN A 72 21.44 -3.75 6.14
CA GLN A 72 21.38 -4.42 7.45
C GLN A 72 20.23 -3.89 8.32
N HIS A 73 19.98 -2.59 8.29
CA HIS A 73 18.92 -1.97 9.06
C HIS A 73 17.52 -2.37 8.58
N ASN A 74 17.36 -2.56 7.26
CA ASN A 74 16.11 -3.04 6.68
C ASN A 74 15.87 -4.52 7.03
N ILE A 75 16.93 -5.33 7.03
CA ILE A 75 16.87 -6.74 7.46
C ILE A 75 16.42 -6.82 8.93
N GLN A 76 17.08 -6.07 9.83
CA GLN A 76 16.74 -6.07 11.26
C GLN A 76 15.30 -5.63 11.52
N ARG A 77 14.83 -4.57 10.85
CA ARG A 77 13.44 -4.09 11.00
C ARG A 77 12.42 -5.08 10.48
N SER A 78 12.72 -5.72 9.35
CA SER A 78 11.89 -6.78 8.78
C SER A 78 11.75 -7.96 9.75
N GLN A 79 12.86 -8.38 10.36
CA GLN A 79 12.87 -9.45 11.37
C GLN A 79 12.08 -9.05 12.63
N SER A 80 12.25 -7.83 13.14
CA SER A 80 11.48 -7.33 14.28
C SER A 80 9.97 -7.31 14.00
N MET A 81 9.57 -6.92 12.79
CA MET A 81 8.17 -6.94 12.39
C MET A 81 7.60 -8.35 12.32
N GLN A 82 8.39 -9.30 11.79
CA GLN A 82 8.02 -10.71 11.79
C GLN A 82 7.82 -11.23 13.22
N MET A 83 8.68 -10.85 14.16
CA MET A 83 8.53 -11.25 15.57
C MET A 83 7.21 -10.76 16.16
N GLU A 84 6.78 -9.52 15.89
CA GLU A 84 5.49 -9.01 16.37
C GLU A 84 4.30 -9.80 15.81
N LEU A 85 4.35 -10.20 14.53
CA LEU A 85 3.30 -11.05 13.95
C LEU A 85 3.30 -12.47 14.53
N ARG A 86 4.49 -13.04 14.78
CA ARG A 86 4.61 -14.38 15.38
C ARG A 86 4.03 -14.43 16.79
N LYS A 87 4.16 -13.36 17.58
CA LYS A 87 3.56 -13.25 18.93
C LYS A 87 2.04 -13.42 18.90
N ILE A 88 1.38 -12.95 17.85
CA ILE A 88 -0.07 -13.09 17.67
C ILE A 88 -0.46 -14.34 16.87
N GLY A 89 0.48 -15.25 16.61
CA GLY A 89 0.22 -16.51 15.90
C GLY A 89 0.18 -16.39 14.38
N ILE A 90 0.58 -15.24 13.81
CA ILE A 90 0.67 -15.03 12.36
C ILE A 90 2.09 -15.38 11.89
N ASN A 91 2.22 -16.50 11.18
CA ASN A 91 3.48 -16.99 10.60
C ASN A 91 3.50 -16.80 9.08
N ASP A 92 4.68 -16.87 8.46
CA ASP A 92 4.79 -16.76 7.00
C ASP A 92 4.26 -18.03 6.30
N THR A 93 2.97 -18.02 5.97
CA THR A 93 2.29 -19.07 5.20
C THR A 93 1.43 -18.42 4.11
N PRO A 94 1.08 -19.14 3.03
CA PRO A 94 0.18 -18.59 2.00
C PRO A 94 -1.14 -18.06 2.56
N ALA A 95 -1.75 -18.79 3.50
CA ALA A 95 -3.00 -18.39 4.14
C ALA A 95 -2.87 -17.08 4.94
N PHE A 96 -1.79 -16.93 5.72
CA PHE A 96 -1.57 -15.70 6.49
C PHE A 96 -1.13 -14.51 5.62
N ARG A 97 -0.46 -14.75 4.49
CA ARG A 97 -0.17 -13.71 3.49
C ARG A 97 -1.44 -13.20 2.85
N GLU A 98 -2.34 -14.09 2.47
CA GLU A 98 -3.65 -13.72 1.93
C GLU A 98 -4.48 -12.97 2.98
N TYR A 99 -4.51 -13.47 4.21
CA TYR A 99 -5.19 -12.82 5.32
C TYR A 99 -4.71 -11.37 5.54
N LEU A 100 -3.39 -11.16 5.63
CA LEU A 100 -2.81 -9.82 5.77
C LEU A 100 -3.09 -8.93 4.56
N SER A 101 -3.07 -9.50 3.35
CA SER A 101 -3.38 -8.75 2.11
C SER A 101 -4.83 -8.26 2.11
N ASN A 102 -5.76 -9.11 2.51
CA ASN A 102 -7.18 -8.79 2.62
C ASN A 102 -7.42 -7.73 3.70
N HIS A 103 -6.74 -7.85 4.85
CA HIS A 103 -6.77 -6.83 5.91
C HIS A 103 -6.27 -5.47 5.41
N LEU A 104 -5.13 -5.42 4.72
CA LEU A 104 -4.61 -4.15 4.21
C LEU A 104 -5.50 -3.57 3.11
N ASN A 105 -6.15 -4.42 2.32
CA ASN A 105 -7.13 -3.97 1.34
C ASN A 105 -8.39 -3.39 2.00
N SER A 106 -8.89 -3.97 3.10
CA SER A 106 -10.02 -3.36 3.82
C SER A 106 -9.61 -2.02 4.44
N VAL A 107 -8.42 -1.94 5.04
CA VAL A 107 -7.88 -0.70 5.61
C VAL A 107 -7.76 0.41 4.56
N LEU A 108 -7.35 0.09 3.32
CA LEU A 108 -7.29 1.06 2.22
C LEU A 108 -8.66 1.66 1.87
N HIS A 109 -9.73 0.89 2.04
CA HIS A 109 -11.10 1.32 1.71
C HIS A 109 -11.88 1.87 2.91
N ASP A 110 -11.31 1.78 4.11
CA ASP A 110 -11.86 2.34 5.32
C ASP A 110 -11.36 3.79 5.50
N SER A 111 -12.25 4.78 5.35
CA SER A 111 -11.91 6.19 5.57
C SER A 111 -11.57 6.50 7.02
N ASP A 112 -12.16 5.77 7.96
CA ASP A 112 -11.98 6.01 9.40
C ASP A 112 -10.61 5.53 9.88
N SER A 113 -9.95 4.68 9.09
CA SER A 113 -8.55 4.29 9.33
C SER A 113 -7.56 5.45 9.14
N ILE A 114 -7.92 6.52 8.42
CA ILE A 114 -7.00 7.63 8.10
C ILE A 114 -6.78 8.49 9.35
N ILE A 115 -5.56 8.42 9.91
CA ILE A 115 -5.15 9.23 11.06
C ILE A 115 -4.39 10.49 10.66
N LYS A 116 -3.86 10.54 9.43
CA LYS A 116 -3.10 11.70 8.93
C LYS A 116 -3.04 11.76 7.41
N ILE A 117 -3.00 12.98 6.87
CA ILE A 117 -2.72 13.27 5.46
C ILE A 117 -1.44 14.11 5.39
N GLU A 118 -0.50 13.72 4.54
CA GLU A 118 0.81 14.37 4.43
C GLU A 118 1.17 14.65 2.97
N LYS A 119 1.74 15.83 2.70
CA LYS A 119 2.43 16.07 1.43
C LYS A 119 3.85 15.54 1.53
N ARG A 120 4.27 14.76 0.54
CA ARG A 120 5.61 14.16 0.44
C ARG A 120 6.16 14.39 -0.96
N SER A 121 7.47 14.26 -1.11
CA SER A 121 8.10 14.33 -2.42
C SER A 121 9.21 13.29 -2.56
N TYR A 122 9.53 12.95 -3.80
CA TYR A 122 10.70 12.15 -4.14
C TYR A 122 11.34 12.68 -5.42
N ILE A 123 12.61 12.34 -5.62
CA ILE A 123 13.33 12.65 -6.85
C ILE A 123 13.18 11.45 -7.79
N ALA A 124 12.55 11.65 -8.94
CA ALA A 124 12.37 10.63 -9.97
C ALA A 124 13.70 10.43 -10.73
N LYS A 125 14.62 9.64 -10.17
CA LYS A 125 15.97 9.43 -10.71
C LYS A 125 15.97 8.78 -12.10
N GLU A 126 14.89 8.07 -12.43
CA GLU A 126 14.63 7.38 -13.68
C GLU A 126 14.26 8.31 -14.84
N LEU A 127 13.80 9.53 -14.54
CA LEU A 127 13.41 10.51 -15.56
C LEU A 127 14.56 11.45 -15.91
N LEU A 128 14.59 11.90 -17.17
CA LEU A 128 15.52 12.93 -17.61
C LEU A 128 15.32 14.21 -16.76
N ASN A 129 16.42 14.83 -16.32
CA ASN A 129 16.46 15.97 -15.41
C ASN A 129 16.03 15.71 -13.95
N LYS A 130 15.75 14.46 -13.57
CA LYS A 130 15.52 14.04 -12.17
C LYS A 130 14.53 14.98 -11.43
N PRO A 131 13.32 15.19 -11.95
CA PRO A 131 12.37 16.11 -11.36
C PRO A 131 11.98 15.66 -9.94
N THR A 132 11.63 16.63 -9.11
CA THR A 132 11.00 16.34 -7.81
C THR A 132 9.51 16.19 -8.03
N ILE A 133 8.96 15.04 -7.66
CA ILE A 133 7.53 14.72 -7.76
C ILE A 133 6.92 14.84 -6.37
N GLU A 134 5.91 15.70 -6.24
CA GLU A 134 5.10 15.82 -5.03
C GLU A 134 3.90 14.89 -5.09
N TYR A 135 3.52 14.30 -3.96
CA TYR A 135 2.36 13.44 -3.83
C TYR A 135 1.74 13.57 -2.45
N THR A 136 0.47 13.17 -2.35
CA THR A 136 -0.24 13.12 -1.07
C THR A 136 -0.22 11.69 -0.54
N ALA A 137 0.28 11.53 0.68
CA ALA A 137 0.25 10.27 1.40
C ALA A 137 -0.84 10.27 2.48
N THR A 138 -1.48 9.12 2.68
CA THR A 138 -2.37 8.89 3.83
C THR A 138 -1.69 7.94 4.81
N VAL A 139 -1.66 8.31 6.08
CA VAL A 139 -1.24 7.44 7.18
C VAL A 139 -2.50 6.84 7.79
N ARG A 140 -2.52 5.51 7.88
CA ARG A 140 -3.67 4.75 8.35
C ARG A 140 -3.29 3.86 9.52
N GLU A 141 -4.17 3.77 10.51
CA GLU A 141 -4.05 2.87 11.64
C GLU A 141 -5.12 1.77 11.55
N SER A 142 -4.74 0.55 11.94
CA SER A 142 -5.69 -0.56 12.07
C SER A 142 -5.24 -1.54 13.13
N PHE A 143 -6.14 -2.43 13.54
CA PHE A 143 -5.83 -3.52 14.46
C PHE A 143 -5.93 -4.85 13.74
N LEU A 144 -4.82 -5.61 13.70
CA LEU A 144 -4.75 -6.92 13.06
C LEU A 144 -4.85 -8.00 14.13
N MET A 145 -5.90 -8.81 14.06
CA MET A 145 -6.10 -9.96 14.95
C MET A 145 -5.40 -11.19 14.40
N GLY A 146 -4.79 -11.97 15.28
CA GLY A 146 -4.24 -13.29 15.00
C GLY A 146 -4.73 -14.31 16.03
N PRO A 147 -4.41 -15.60 15.84
CA PRO A 147 -4.85 -16.67 16.73
C PRO A 147 -4.46 -16.48 18.21
N MET A 148 -3.39 -15.74 18.50
CA MET A 148 -2.84 -15.57 19.85
C MET A 148 -2.93 -14.13 20.39
N GLY A 149 -3.66 -13.23 19.71
CA GLY A 149 -3.82 -11.84 20.15
C GLY A 149 -3.95 -10.88 18.97
N GLY A 150 -3.75 -9.59 19.21
CA GLY A 150 -3.80 -8.58 18.15
C GLY A 150 -2.64 -7.61 18.22
N VAL A 151 -2.32 -7.01 17.08
CA VAL A 151 -1.24 -6.02 16.95
C VAL A 151 -1.77 -4.78 16.24
N LYS A 152 -1.28 -3.60 16.63
CA LYS A 152 -1.56 -2.36 15.91
C LYS A 152 -0.70 -2.31 14.65
N ILE A 153 -1.32 -1.97 13.53
CA ILE A 153 -0.66 -1.73 12.24
C ILE A 153 -0.77 -0.24 11.90
N GLU A 154 0.37 0.39 11.64
CA GLU A 154 0.44 1.70 11.01
C GLU A 154 0.93 1.52 9.57
N SER A 155 0.22 2.11 8.60
CA SER A 155 0.51 1.99 7.18
C SER A 155 0.49 3.35 6.50
N VAL A 156 1.34 3.54 5.49
CA VAL A 156 1.43 4.78 4.71
C VAL A 156 1.20 4.47 3.24
N TRP A 157 0.29 5.21 2.61
CA TRP A 157 -0.21 4.92 1.27
C TRP A 157 -0.08 6.14 0.35
N ASN A 158 0.25 5.91 -0.92
CA ASN A 158 0.05 6.86 -2.01
C ASN A 158 -1.01 6.27 -2.96
N GLY A 159 -2.22 6.84 -2.97
CA GLY A 159 -3.37 6.20 -3.61
C GLY A 159 -3.60 4.80 -3.02
N ASN A 160 -3.58 3.77 -3.87
CA ASN A 160 -3.68 2.35 -3.49
C ASN A 160 -2.33 1.65 -3.26
N LYS A 161 -1.20 2.35 -3.41
CA LYS A 161 0.14 1.78 -3.23
C LYS A 161 0.62 1.90 -1.79
N LEU A 162 0.95 0.78 -1.17
CA LEU A 162 1.52 0.73 0.17
C LEU A 162 3.01 1.12 0.14
N LEU A 163 3.33 2.25 0.76
CA LEU A 163 4.71 2.74 0.85
C LEU A 163 5.45 2.14 2.05
N LYS A 164 4.76 2.08 3.20
CA LYS A 164 5.33 1.69 4.48
C LYS A 164 4.28 0.98 5.33
N ILE A 165 4.73 -0.01 6.10
CA ILE A 165 3.94 -0.72 7.10
C ILE A 165 4.80 -0.93 8.34
N ILE A 166 4.21 -0.80 9.52
CA ILE A 166 4.83 -1.11 10.81
C ILE A 166 3.80 -1.87 11.66
N ALA A 167 4.21 -3.03 12.19
CA ALA A 167 3.51 -3.69 13.28
C ALA A 167 4.07 -3.20 14.63
N LYS A 168 3.22 -2.66 15.49
CA LYS A 168 3.56 -2.20 16.84
C LYS A 168 2.91 -3.11 17.86
N GLY A 169 3.71 -3.98 18.50
CA GLY A 169 3.28 -4.74 19.67
C GLY A 169 2.87 -3.82 20.82
N GLY A 170 1.84 -4.22 21.57
CA GLY A 170 1.60 -3.67 22.90
C GLY A 170 2.81 -3.96 23.78
N LYS A 171 3.25 -2.98 24.58
CA LYS A 171 4.27 -3.19 25.61
C LYS A 171 3.67 -3.86 26.83
#